data_AF-A0A7S0EFY1-F1
#
_entry.id   AF-A0A7S0EFY1-F1
#
_cell.length_a   1.000
_cell.length_b   1.000
_cell.length_c   1.000
_cell.angle_alpha   90.00
_cell.angle_beta   90.00
_cell.angle_gamma   90.00
#
_symmetry.space_group_name_H-M   'P 1'
#
loop_
_entity.id
_entity.type
_entity.pdbx_description
1 polymer ?
#
loop_
_entity_poly.entity_id
_entity_poly.type
_entity_poly.pdbx_seq_one_letter_code
_entity_poly.pdbx_strand_id
1 'polypeptide(L)'
;ARHHSMSSDPNVHPEAKTIVEKFRKDLEEYHGLVGGRLVAIHDMLNSIAMTHGKPPLPPPAVAFLCDVSEEQVKNQGSDGPIVSCDQLVSCFSKMIPAKDTPEIFEEKVISQVREASKRRRHSNAVMPELKPKLEALHAKTEGNPDKLYAWFLDLIPADNKEGFPKEAFLAVIMRCPPDATQIPLKNFISGIEGSMDESDSIENLGPIIDKHM
;
A
#
# COMPACT_ATOMS: atom_id res chain seq x y z
N ALA A 1 -40.31 8.61 -2.60
CA ALA A 1 -39.43 8.35 -1.44
C ALA A 1 -39.30 6.85 -1.23
N ARG A 2 -38.24 6.22 -1.74
CA ARG A 2 -37.93 4.81 -1.45
C ARG A 2 -36.82 4.82 -0.41
N HIS A 3 -37.18 4.48 0.83
CA HIS A 3 -36.22 4.19 1.89
C HIS A 3 -35.28 3.07 1.38
N HIS A 4 -34.01 3.40 1.18
CA HIS A 4 -32.97 2.39 1.10
C HIS A 4 -32.86 1.76 2.48
N SER A 5 -33.35 0.52 2.58
CA SER A 5 -33.04 -0.37 3.68
C SER A 5 -31.51 -0.45 3.79
N MET A 6 -30.97 -0.01 4.93
CA MET A 6 -29.60 -0.33 5.30
C MET A 6 -29.52 -1.84 5.45
N SER A 7 -29.05 -2.52 4.40
CA SER A 7 -28.66 -3.92 4.47
C SER A 7 -27.60 -4.05 5.56
N SER A 8 -27.95 -4.64 6.69
CA SER A 8 -26.99 -5.09 7.69
C SER A 8 -26.24 -6.26 7.08
N ASP A 9 -24.98 -6.04 6.69
CA ASP A 9 -24.08 -7.13 6.34
C ASP A 9 -24.08 -8.12 7.52
N PRO A 10 -24.53 -9.37 7.31
CA PRO A 10 -24.74 -10.35 8.39
C PRO A 10 -23.45 -10.71 9.15
N ASN A 11 -22.28 -10.29 8.65
CA ASN A 11 -20.98 -10.54 9.26
C ASN A 11 -20.47 -9.39 10.15
N VAL A 12 -21.20 -8.26 10.24
CA VAL A 12 -20.77 -7.09 11.02
C VAL A 12 -21.65 -6.96 12.26
N HIS A 13 -21.07 -7.21 13.43
CA HIS A 13 -21.77 -6.99 14.69
C HIS A 13 -22.05 -5.48 14.87
N PRO A 14 -23.21 -5.09 15.46
CA PRO A 14 -23.68 -3.69 15.46
C PRO A 14 -22.68 -2.68 16.03
N GLU A 15 -21.89 -3.10 17.03
CA GLU A 15 -20.92 -2.24 17.71
C GLU A 15 -19.69 -1.92 16.85
N ALA A 16 -19.34 -2.77 15.87
CA ALA A 16 -18.20 -2.56 14.99
C ALA A 16 -18.27 -1.22 14.24
N LYS A 17 -19.46 -0.91 13.71
CA LYS A 17 -19.68 0.34 12.97
C LYS A 17 -19.43 1.54 13.88
N THR A 18 -19.96 1.50 15.09
CA THR A 18 -19.75 2.56 16.08
C THR A 18 -18.28 2.69 16.49
N ILE A 19 -17.55 1.58 16.60
CA ILE A 19 -16.11 1.61 16.91
C ILE A 19 -15.32 2.26 15.77
N VAL A 20 -15.48 1.81 14.53
CA VAL A 20 -14.73 2.37 13.38
C VAL A 20 -15.04 3.85 13.20
N GLU A 21 -16.29 4.25 13.38
CA GLU A 21 -16.72 5.64 13.18
C GLU A 21 -15.96 6.63 14.10
N LYS A 22 -15.50 6.19 15.29
CA LYS A 22 -14.65 7.01 16.17
C LYS A 22 -13.31 7.37 15.52
N PHE A 23 -12.84 6.55 14.59
CA PHE A 23 -11.54 6.68 13.91
C PHE A 23 -11.71 7.05 12.43
N ARG A 24 -12.90 7.47 11.99
CA ARG A 24 -13.17 7.85 10.60
C ARG A 24 -12.15 8.85 10.05
N LYS A 25 -11.71 9.82 10.85
CA LYS A 25 -10.73 10.84 10.43
C LYS A 25 -9.38 10.23 10.05
N ASP A 26 -8.90 9.23 10.79
CA ASP A 26 -7.65 8.52 10.48
C ASP A 26 -7.78 7.79 9.12
N LEU A 27 -8.95 7.20 8.87
CA LEU A 27 -9.25 6.49 7.61
C LEU A 27 -9.44 7.44 6.43
N GLU A 28 -10.12 8.58 6.63
CA GLU A 28 -10.29 9.65 5.64
C GLU A 28 -8.95 10.25 5.23
N GLU A 29 -8.08 10.49 6.20
CA GLU A 29 -6.73 10.98 5.93
C GLU A 29 -5.95 9.98 5.07
N TYR A 30 -5.89 8.70 5.50
CA TYR A 30 -5.19 7.67 4.74
C TYR A 30 -5.76 7.55 3.31
N HIS A 31 -7.09 7.50 3.19
CA HIS A 31 -7.80 7.44 1.92
C HIS A 31 -7.39 8.58 0.99
N GLY A 32 -7.37 9.81 1.51
CA GLY A 32 -6.96 11.00 0.76
C GLY A 32 -5.51 10.92 0.29
N LEU A 33 -4.59 10.43 1.14
CA LEU A 33 -3.17 10.30 0.81
C LEU A 33 -2.90 9.29 -0.32
N VAL A 34 -3.71 8.23 -0.41
CA VAL A 34 -3.55 7.18 -1.43
C VAL A 34 -4.54 7.30 -2.59
N GLY A 35 -5.39 8.33 -2.58
CA GLY A 35 -6.43 8.55 -3.59
C GLY A 35 -7.41 7.39 -3.73
N GLY A 36 -7.65 6.63 -2.65
CA GLY A 36 -8.51 5.45 -2.65
C GLY A 36 -8.02 4.26 -3.47
N ARG A 37 -6.75 4.23 -3.93
CA ARG A 37 -6.22 3.10 -4.72
C ARG A 37 -6.30 1.79 -3.94
N LEU A 38 -7.00 0.79 -4.49
CA LEU A 38 -7.18 -0.52 -3.84
C LEU A 38 -5.84 -1.19 -3.50
N VAL A 39 -4.84 -1.05 -4.37
CA VAL A 39 -3.49 -1.61 -4.15
C VAL A 39 -2.83 -1.05 -2.88
N ALA A 40 -2.95 0.26 -2.62
CA ALA A 40 -2.35 0.87 -1.43
C ALA A 40 -3.13 0.49 -0.16
N ILE A 41 -4.46 0.35 -0.28
CA ILE A 41 -5.30 -0.16 0.80
C ILE A 41 -4.93 -1.62 1.11
N HIS A 42 -4.71 -2.45 0.09
CA HIS A 42 -4.25 -3.82 0.25
C HIS A 42 -2.92 -3.90 1.01
N ASP A 43 -1.94 -3.08 0.64
CA ASP A 43 -0.65 -3.06 1.34
C ASP A 43 -0.79 -2.72 2.83
N MET A 44 -1.62 -1.72 3.16
CA MET A 44 -1.90 -1.36 4.56
C MET A 44 -2.63 -2.48 5.30
N LEU A 45 -3.61 -3.14 4.69
CA LEU A 45 -4.30 -4.29 5.29
C LEU A 45 -3.36 -5.48 5.52
N ASN A 46 -2.41 -5.71 4.60
CA ASN A 46 -1.37 -6.73 4.77
C ASN A 46 -0.41 -6.36 5.90
N SER A 47 -0.01 -5.09 6.02
CA SER A 47 0.80 -4.61 7.13
C SER A 47 0.11 -4.88 8.47
N ILE A 48 -1.18 -4.57 8.57
CA ILE A 48 -1.99 -4.89 9.76
C ILE A 48 -1.97 -6.40 10.03
N ALA A 49 -2.27 -7.22 9.02
CA ALA A 49 -2.31 -8.68 9.17
C ALA A 49 -0.98 -9.25 9.69
N MET A 50 0.14 -8.83 9.07
CA MET A 50 1.48 -9.32 9.40
C MET A 50 1.94 -8.89 10.79
N THR A 51 1.65 -7.66 11.23
CA THR A 51 1.96 -7.19 12.59
C THR A 51 1.28 -8.07 13.66
N HIS A 52 0.15 -8.70 13.32
CA HIS A 52 -0.59 -9.62 14.20
C HIS A 52 -0.37 -11.10 13.87
N GLY A 53 0.72 -11.44 13.17
CA GLY A 53 1.12 -12.82 12.86
C GLY A 53 0.18 -13.54 11.90
N LYS A 54 -0.65 -12.82 11.13
CA LYS A 54 -1.54 -13.39 10.11
C LYS A 54 -0.90 -13.30 8.72
N PRO A 55 -1.22 -14.25 7.82
CA PRO A 55 -0.74 -14.19 6.44
C PRO A 55 -1.35 -12.97 5.71
N PRO A 56 -0.69 -12.47 4.64
CA PRO A 56 -1.25 -11.46 3.76
C PRO A 56 -2.62 -11.88 3.20
N LEU A 57 -3.50 -10.90 3.00
CA LEU A 57 -4.82 -11.12 2.43
C LEU A 57 -4.68 -11.35 0.91
N PRO A 58 -5.34 -12.36 0.33
CA PRO A 58 -5.32 -12.53 -1.13
C PRO A 58 -6.11 -11.40 -1.81
N PRO A 59 -5.72 -10.92 -3.01
CA PRO A 59 -6.39 -9.79 -3.66
C PRO A 59 -7.92 -9.90 -3.80
N PRO A 60 -8.49 -11.08 -4.14
CA PRO A 60 -9.95 -11.24 -4.18
C PRO A 60 -10.64 -11.00 -2.84
N ALA A 61 -10.00 -11.37 -1.72
CA ALA A 61 -10.56 -11.13 -0.39
C ALA A 61 -10.57 -9.63 -0.05
N VAL A 62 -9.56 -8.87 -0.48
CA VAL A 62 -9.53 -7.42 -0.27
C VAL A 62 -10.59 -6.71 -1.12
N ALA A 63 -10.74 -7.09 -2.40
CA ALA A 63 -11.80 -6.57 -3.24
C ALA A 63 -13.19 -6.84 -2.64
N PHE A 64 -13.41 -8.04 -2.09
CA PHE A 64 -14.64 -8.38 -1.40
C PHE A 64 -14.85 -7.57 -0.11
N LEU A 65 -13.82 -7.43 0.73
CA LEU A 65 -13.91 -6.65 1.97
C LEU A 65 -14.26 -5.18 1.70
N CYS A 66 -13.67 -4.58 0.66
CA CYS A 66 -13.92 -3.21 0.23
C CYS A 66 -15.20 -3.04 -0.63
N ASP A 67 -16.00 -4.09 -0.81
CA ASP A 67 -17.22 -4.06 -1.65
C ASP A 67 -16.96 -3.50 -3.07
N VAL A 68 -15.82 -3.87 -3.67
CA VAL A 68 -15.46 -3.41 -5.02
C VAL A 68 -16.43 -4.02 -6.03
N SER A 69 -17.15 -3.16 -6.75
CA SER A 69 -18.13 -3.58 -7.74
C SER A 69 -17.47 -4.04 -9.05
N GLU A 70 -18.18 -4.84 -9.84
CA GLU A 70 -17.72 -5.20 -11.19
C GLU A 70 -17.49 -3.97 -12.08
N GLU A 71 -18.29 -2.91 -11.90
CA GLU A 71 -18.14 -1.66 -12.65
C GLU A 71 -16.82 -0.95 -12.29
N GLN A 72 -16.43 -0.95 -11.01
CA GLN A 72 -15.14 -0.41 -10.58
C GLN A 72 -13.97 -1.20 -11.17
N VAL A 73 -14.13 -2.52 -11.36
CA VAL A 73 -13.12 -3.36 -12.03
C VAL A 73 -13.09 -3.13 -13.54
N LYS A 74 -14.25 -3.05 -14.20
CA LYS A 74 -14.35 -2.86 -15.66
C LYS A 74 -13.88 -1.47 -16.10
N ASN A 75 -14.13 -0.45 -15.29
CA ASN A 75 -13.77 0.94 -15.57
C ASN A 75 -12.48 1.38 -14.87
N GLN A 76 -11.66 0.43 -14.42
CA GLN A 76 -10.42 0.75 -13.75
C GLN A 76 -9.46 1.47 -14.70
N GLY A 77 -8.87 2.56 -14.22
CA GLY A 77 -7.73 3.19 -14.91
C GLY A 77 -6.49 2.32 -14.78
N SER A 78 -5.35 2.85 -15.23
CA SER A 78 -4.08 2.13 -15.10
C SER A 78 -3.75 1.80 -13.63
N ASP A 79 -4.27 2.57 -12.67
CA ASP A 79 -4.03 2.44 -11.22
C ASP A 79 -4.91 1.40 -10.51
N GLY A 80 -5.78 0.71 -11.26
CA GLY A 80 -6.70 -0.27 -10.70
C GLY A 80 -7.96 0.36 -10.10
N PRO A 81 -8.76 -0.43 -9.36
CA PRO A 81 -10.03 0.03 -8.81
C PRO A 81 -9.82 1.10 -7.73
N ILE A 82 -10.66 2.13 -7.74
CA ILE A 82 -10.69 3.17 -6.71
C ILE A 82 -11.82 2.87 -5.74
N VAL A 83 -11.46 2.73 -4.47
CA VAL A 83 -12.35 2.50 -3.34
C VAL A 83 -12.79 3.85 -2.78
N SER A 84 -14.07 4.03 -2.47
CA SER A 84 -14.55 5.25 -1.79
C SER A 84 -14.17 5.25 -0.30
N CYS A 85 -14.20 6.43 0.35
CA CYS A 85 -13.94 6.49 1.78
C CYS A 85 -14.96 5.66 2.58
N ASP A 86 -16.23 5.69 2.20
CA ASP A 86 -17.26 4.89 2.89
C ASP A 86 -17.07 3.38 2.67
N GLN A 87 -16.58 2.95 1.49
CA GLN A 87 -16.17 1.57 1.27
C GLN A 87 -14.98 1.18 2.17
N LEU A 88 -14.02 2.08 2.37
CA LEU A 88 -12.91 1.86 3.29
C LEU A 88 -13.41 1.73 4.74
N VAL A 89 -14.24 2.66 5.22
CA VAL A 89 -14.83 2.60 6.57
C VAL A 89 -15.65 1.31 6.76
N SER A 90 -16.45 0.93 5.76
CA SER A 90 -17.19 -0.34 5.73
C SER A 90 -16.24 -1.54 5.85
N CYS A 91 -15.16 -1.57 5.05
CA CYS A 91 -14.13 -2.61 5.09
C CYS A 91 -13.56 -2.80 6.50
N PHE A 92 -13.19 -1.72 7.18
CA PHE A 92 -12.64 -1.82 8.54
C PHE A 92 -13.69 -2.33 9.55
N SER A 93 -14.97 -2.01 9.36
CA SER A 93 -16.03 -2.50 10.26
C SER A 93 -16.20 -4.02 10.18
N LYS A 94 -15.96 -4.62 9.01
CA LYS A 94 -15.96 -6.08 8.79
C LYS A 94 -14.78 -6.79 9.43
N MET A 95 -13.74 -6.06 9.83
CA MET A 95 -12.52 -6.63 10.40
C MET A 95 -12.53 -6.68 11.92
N ILE A 96 -13.45 -5.98 12.59
CA ILE A 96 -13.51 -5.93 14.05
C ILE A 96 -14.10 -7.23 14.60
N PRO A 97 -13.34 -8.01 15.40
CA PRO A 97 -13.88 -9.14 16.16
C PRO A 97 -14.95 -8.68 17.16
N ALA A 98 -15.97 -9.51 17.42
CA ALA A 98 -17.08 -9.19 18.31
C ALA A 98 -16.70 -8.84 19.77
N LYS A 99 -15.46 -9.09 20.18
CA LYS A 99 -14.94 -8.84 21.53
C LYS A 99 -13.97 -7.66 21.60
N ASP A 100 -13.63 -7.04 20.47
CA ASP A 100 -12.67 -5.95 20.44
C ASP A 100 -13.36 -4.67 20.90
N THR A 101 -12.70 -3.95 21.81
CA THR A 101 -13.12 -2.61 22.25
C THR A 101 -12.54 -1.54 21.33
N PRO A 102 -13.00 -0.28 21.39
CA PRO A 102 -12.37 0.82 20.67
C PRO A 102 -10.86 0.92 20.90
N GLU A 103 -10.40 0.70 22.13
CA GLU A 103 -9.00 0.81 22.51
C GLU A 103 -8.17 -0.32 21.89
N ILE A 104 -8.70 -1.55 21.88
CA ILE A 104 -8.04 -2.70 21.23
C ILE A 104 -7.95 -2.47 19.72
N PHE A 105 -9.02 -1.95 19.12
CA PHE A 105 -9.03 -1.63 17.70
C PHE A 105 -8.06 -0.51 17.36
N GLU A 106 -7.98 0.53 18.20
CA GLU A 106 -7.01 1.60 18.04
C GLU A 106 -5.56 1.08 18.07
N GLU A 107 -5.23 0.32 19.11
CA GLU A 107 -3.90 -0.23 19.33
C GLU A 107 -3.47 -1.16 18.19
N LYS A 108 -4.35 -2.06 17.76
CA LYS A 108 -4.01 -3.11 16.79
C LYS A 108 -4.10 -2.64 15.35
N VAL A 109 -5.06 -1.77 15.04
CA VAL A 109 -5.44 -1.47 13.65
C VAL A 109 -5.15 -0.02 13.33
N ILE A 110 -5.70 0.94 14.08
CA ILE A 110 -5.59 2.36 13.75
C ILE A 110 -4.16 2.88 13.92
N SER A 111 -3.39 2.35 14.88
CA SER A 111 -1.96 2.65 15.01
C SER A 111 -1.21 2.38 13.69
N GLN A 112 -1.50 1.27 13.02
CA GLN A 112 -0.90 0.90 11.74
C GLN A 112 -1.38 1.80 10.59
N VAL A 113 -2.64 2.23 10.63
CA VAL A 113 -3.17 3.22 9.67
C VAL A 113 -2.42 4.54 9.83
N ARG A 114 -2.21 5.02 11.06
CA ARG A 114 -1.48 6.27 11.34
C ARG A 114 -0.03 6.19 10.87
N GLU A 115 0.65 5.07 11.12
CA GLU A 115 2.00 4.83 10.60
C GLU A 115 2.04 4.78 9.07
N ALA A 116 1.07 4.12 8.44
CA ALA A 116 0.96 4.10 6.98
C ALA A 116 0.69 5.50 6.42
N SER A 117 -0.18 6.30 7.05
CA SER A 117 -0.42 7.71 6.70
C SER A 117 0.85 8.54 6.84
N LYS A 118 1.64 8.34 7.89
CA LYS A 118 2.92 9.03 8.10
C LYS A 118 3.91 8.75 6.98
N ARG A 119 4.12 7.48 6.62
CA ARG A 119 4.94 7.08 5.47
C ARG A 119 4.42 7.65 4.15
N ARG A 120 3.10 7.64 3.94
CA ARG A 120 2.49 8.18 2.71
C ARG A 120 2.59 9.69 2.58
N ARG A 121 2.44 10.45 3.68
CA ARG A 121 2.71 11.89 3.67
C ARG A 121 4.14 12.18 3.24
N HIS A 122 5.08 11.43 3.80
CA HIS A 122 6.49 11.55 3.46
C HIS A 122 6.78 11.20 2.01
N SER A 123 6.33 10.02 1.53
CA SER A 123 6.51 9.62 0.14
C SER A 123 5.91 10.64 -0.83
N ASN A 124 4.70 11.14 -0.55
CA ASN A 124 4.04 12.15 -1.39
C ASN A 124 4.79 13.49 -1.42
N ALA A 125 5.56 13.83 -0.38
CA ALA A 125 6.38 15.03 -0.32
C ALA A 125 7.70 14.87 -1.09
N VAL A 126 8.35 13.70 -1.02
CA VAL A 126 9.66 13.45 -1.63
C VAL A 126 9.57 13.02 -3.09
N MET A 127 8.56 12.21 -3.45
CA MET A 127 8.42 11.64 -4.79
C MET A 127 8.38 12.66 -5.93
N PRO A 128 7.77 13.86 -5.82
CA PRO A 128 7.79 14.85 -6.89
C PRO A 128 9.20 15.24 -7.35
N GLU A 129 10.17 15.31 -6.43
CA GLU A 129 11.56 15.63 -6.74
C GLU A 129 12.39 14.38 -7.10
N LEU A 130 12.06 13.22 -6.50
CA LEU A 130 12.77 11.97 -6.74
C LEU A 130 12.42 11.33 -8.08
N LYS A 131 11.15 11.44 -8.49
CA LYS A 131 10.59 10.73 -9.63
C LYS A 131 11.37 10.97 -10.94
N PRO A 132 11.76 12.21 -11.32
CA PRO A 132 12.56 12.41 -12.54
C PRO A 132 13.90 11.68 -12.52
N LYS A 133 14.56 11.56 -11.36
CA LYS A 133 15.81 10.80 -11.21
C LYS A 133 15.58 9.30 -11.36
N LEU A 134 14.51 8.78 -10.77
CA LEU A 134 14.12 7.37 -10.93
C LEU A 134 13.73 7.05 -12.38
N GLU A 135 13.02 7.96 -13.07
CA GLU A 135 12.70 7.82 -14.50
C GLU A 135 13.97 7.79 -15.36
N ALA A 136 14.96 8.63 -15.06
CA ALA A 136 16.25 8.63 -15.75
C ALA A 136 17.04 7.32 -15.51
N LEU A 137 17.09 6.84 -14.27
CA LEU A 137 17.70 5.55 -13.93
C LEU A 137 17.01 4.39 -14.66
N HIS A 138 15.68 4.37 -14.65
CA HIS A 138 14.90 3.36 -15.35
C HIS A 138 15.18 3.38 -16.86
N ALA A 139 15.18 4.56 -17.48
CA ALA A 139 15.49 4.73 -18.90
C ALA A 139 16.92 4.26 -19.24
N LYS A 140 17.91 4.61 -18.40
CA LYS A 140 19.30 4.21 -18.60
C LYS A 140 19.53 2.70 -18.48
N THR A 141 18.78 2.07 -17.58
CA THR A 141 18.83 0.63 -17.36
C THR A 141 17.88 -0.14 -18.28
N GLU A 142 17.03 0.56 -19.04
CA GLU A 142 15.93 0.01 -19.84
C GLU A 142 14.96 -0.85 -19.01
N GLY A 143 14.86 -0.59 -17.70
CA GLY A 143 14.09 -1.42 -16.78
C GLY A 143 14.71 -2.79 -16.51
N ASN A 144 16.00 -3.00 -16.77
CA ASN A 144 16.67 -4.28 -16.56
C ASN A 144 16.64 -4.70 -15.07
N PRO A 145 16.09 -5.88 -14.75
CA PRO A 145 15.97 -6.39 -13.37
C PRO A 145 17.28 -6.46 -12.61
N ASP A 146 18.38 -6.90 -13.24
CA ASP A 146 19.67 -7.07 -12.56
C ASP A 146 20.29 -5.73 -12.19
N LYS A 147 20.20 -4.73 -13.08
CA LYS A 147 20.72 -3.39 -12.81
C LYS A 147 19.92 -2.67 -11.73
N LEU A 148 18.59 -2.72 -11.81
CA LEU A 148 17.72 -2.11 -10.80
C LEU A 148 17.82 -2.83 -9.45
N TYR A 149 18.06 -4.14 -9.46
CA TYR A 149 18.32 -4.89 -8.24
C TYR A 149 19.66 -4.51 -7.59
N ALA A 150 20.72 -4.36 -8.39
CA ALA A 150 22.02 -3.90 -7.89
C ALA A 150 21.93 -2.49 -7.26
N TRP A 151 21.16 -1.59 -7.87
CA TRP A 151 20.84 -0.29 -7.28
C TRP A 151 20.09 -0.42 -5.96
N PHE A 152 19.05 -1.25 -5.91
CA PHE A 152 18.26 -1.48 -4.69
C PHE A 152 19.12 -2.04 -3.55
N LEU A 153 20.04 -2.96 -3.84
CA LEU A 153 20.98 -3.50 -2.85
C LEU A 153 21.90 -2.42 -2.26
N ASP A 154 22.14 -1.31 -2.96
CA ASP A 154 22.91 -0.20 -2.40
C ASP A 154 22.11 0.67 -1.42
N LEU A 155 20.77 0.60 -1.45
CA LEU A 155 19.89 1.32 -0.53
C LEU A 155 19.74 0.63 0.83
N ILE A 156 19.77 -0.70 0.84
CA ILE A 156 19.50 -1.45 2.07
C ILE A 156 20.74 -1.49 2.99
N PRO A 157 20.56 -1.56 4.32
CA PRO A 157 21.67 -1.70 5.27
C PRO A 157 22.54 -2.92 4.94
N ALA A 158 23.86 -2.82 5.18
CA ALA A 158 24.83 -3.86 4.83
C ALA A 158 24.45 -5.26 5.35
N ASP A 159 23.98 -5.34 6.60
CA ASP A 159 23.57 -6.59 7.25
C ASP A 159 22.37 -7.26 6.56
N ASN A 160 21.58 -6.50 5.80
CA ASN A 160 20.44 -7.01 5.04
C ASN A 160 20.79 -7.34 3.57
N LYS A 161 21.98 -6.95 3.08
CA LYS A 161 22.39 -7.12 1.66
C LYS A 161 22.63 -8.57 1.28
N GLU A 162 23.40 -9.31 2.08
CA GLU A 162 23.85 -10.67 1.72
C GLU A 162 22.72 -11.70 1.64
N GLY A 163 21.54 -11.41 2.22
CA GLY A 163 20.42 -12.33 2.28
C GLY A 163 19.18 -11.93 1.50
N PHE A 164 19.12 -10.73 0.92
CA PHE A 164 17.94 -10.31 0.18
C PHE A 164 17.88 -11.07 -1.16
N PRO A 165 16.77 -11.76 -1.50
CA PRO A 165 16.67 -12.47 -2.77
C PRO A 165 16.08 -11.58 -3.87
N LYS A 166 16.59 -11.70 -5.09
CA LYS A 166 16.09 -10.95 -6.26
C LYS A 166 14.62 -11.26 -6.53
N GLU A 167 14.19 -12.48 -6.25
CA GLU A 167 12.80 -12.93 -6.37
C GLU A 167 11.89 -12.12 -5.45
N ALA A 168 12.33 -11.79 -4.23
CA ALA A 168 11.57 -10.91 -3.34
C ALA A 168 11.56 -9.46 -3.84
N PHE A 169 12.68 -8.96 -4.38
CA PHE A 169 12.71 -7.63 -5.01
C PHE A 169 11.69 -7.53 -6.15
N LEU A 170 11.66 -8.53 -7.03
CA LEU A 170 10.72 -8.57 -8.15
C LEU A 170 9.27 -8.74 -7.69
N ALA A 171 8.98 -9.74 -6.85
CA ALA A 171 7.61 -10.07 -6.50
C ALA A 171 6.99 -9.09 -5.50
N VAL A 172 7.75 -8.63 -4.51
CA VAL A 172 7.23 -7.84 -3.38
C VAL A 172 7.35 -6.35 -3.66
N ILE A 173 8.52 -5.89 -4.10
CA ILE A 173 8.79 -4.46 -4.28
C ILE A 173 8.32 -4.00 -5.66
N MET A 174 8.77 -4.66 -6.72
CA MET A 174 8.46 -4.29 -8.11
C MET A 174 7.13 -4.85 -8.61
N ARG A 175 6.51 -5.81 -7.89
CA ARG A 175 5.27 -6.50 -8.26
C ARG A 175 5.31 -7.06 -9.70
N CYS A 176 6.45 -7.62 -10.06
CA CYS A 176 6.70 -8.27 -11.33
C CYS A 176 6.83 -9.79 -11.12
N PRO A 177 6.50 -10.60 -12.14
CA PRO A 177 6.83 -12.02 -12.15
C PRO A 177 8.34 -12.25 -11.89
N PRO A 178 8.73 -13.34 -11.21
CA PRO A 178 10.14 -13.63 -10.94
C PRO A 178 11.01 -13.79 -12.19
N ASP A 179 10.40 -14.14 -13.32
CA ASP A 179 11.02 -14.33 -14.64
C ASP A 179 10.91 -13.08 -15.53
N ALA A 180 10.43 -11.94 -14.99
CA ALA A 180 10.35 -10.70 -15.75
C ALA A 180 11.73 -10.29 -16.27
N THR A 181 11.83 -10.08 -17.58
CA THR A 181 13.06 -9.61 -18.24
C THR A 181 13.16 -8.08 -18.25
N GLN A 182 12.06 -7.40 -17.94
CA GLN A 182 11.97 -5.95 -17.85
C GLN A 182 10.95 -5.56 -16.78
N ILE A 183 11.33 -4.63 -15.92
CA ILE A 183 10.45 -3.99 -14.93
C ILE A 183 9.80 -2.79 -15.62
N PRO A 184 8.46 -2.70 -15.71
CA PRO A 184 7.80 -1.51 -16.24
C PRO A 184 8.09 -0.26 -15.39
N LEU A 185 8.26 0.91 -16.02
CA LEU A 185 8.53 2.16 -15.30
C LEU A 185 7.51 2.44 -14.20
N LYS A 186 6.22 2.21 -14.50
CA LYS A 186 5.14 2.36 -13.53
C LYS A 186 5.37 1.52 -12.27
N ASN A 187 5.70 0.24 -12.45
CA ASN A 187 5.96 -0.69 -11.36
C ASN A 187 7.19 -0.29 -10.55
N PHE A 188 8.23 0.19 -11.23
CA PHE A 188 9.42 0.71 -10.57
C PHE A 188 9.07 1.91 -9.67
N ILE A 189 8.45 2.95 -10.23
CA ILE A 189 8.07 4.16 -9.47
C ILE A 189 7.14 3.83 -8.30
N SER A 190 6.07 3.07 -8.54
CA SER A 190 5.12 2.71 -7.49
C SER A 190 5.71 1.76 -6.43
N GLY A 191 6.67 0.91 -6.82
CA GLY A 191 7.39 0.04 -5.90
C GLY A 191 8.27 0.83 -4.93
N ILE A 192 9.00 1.83 -5.44
CA ILE A 192 9.82 2.71 -4.62
C ILE A 192 8.94 3.57 -3.72
N GLU A 193 7.97 4.30 -4.28
CA GLU A 193 6.99 5.08 -3.50
C GLU A 193 6.30 4.24 -2.42
N GLY A 194 6.00 2.97 -2.72
CA GLY A 194 5.40 2.00 -1.82
C GLY A 194 6.27 1.59 -0.63
N SER A 195 7.59 1.64 -0.80
CA SER A 195 8.57 1.12 0.14
C SER A 195 9.30 2.20 0.93
N MET A 196 9.05 3.47 0.62
CA MET A 196 9.71 4.59 1.30
C MET A 196 9.31 4.68 2.78
N ASP A 197 10.30 4.97 3.61
CA ASP A 197 10.15 5.37 5.01
C ASP A 197 10.62 6.82 5.23
N GLU A 198 10.50 7.31 6.46
CA GLU A 198 10.79 8.72 6.80
C GLU A 198 12.27 9.10 6.74
N SER A 199 13.17 8.12 6.66
CA SER A 199 14.61 8.37 6.49
C SER A 199 15.01 8.59 5.03
N ASP A 200 14.13 8.21 4.09
CA ASP A 200 14.36 8.39 2.67
C ASP A 200 14.27 9.86 2.28
N SER A 201 15.29 10.37 1.59
CA SER A 201 15.29 11.75 1.08
C SER A 201 16.05 11.83 -0.24
N ILE A 202 15.94 12.97 -0.93
CA ILE A 202 16.69 13.20 -2.17
C ILE A 202 18.19 13.21 -1.90
N GLU A 203 18.63 13.74 -0.77
CA GLU A 203 20.03 13.82 -0.36
C GLU A 203 20.63 12.43 -0.13
N ASN A 204 19.82 11.49 0.35
CA ASN A 204 20.27 10.12 0.62
C ASN A 204 20.15 9.22 -0.62
N LEU A 205 19.04 9.30 -1.35
CA LEU A 205 18.75 8.43 -2.49
C LEU A 205 19.40 8.92 -3.79
N GLY A 206 19.48 10.24 -3.99
CA GLY A 206 20.00 10.88 -5.20
C GLY A 206 21.43 10.44 -5.56
N PRO A 207 22.40 10.49 -4.63
CA PRO A 207 23.77 10.03 -4.90
C PRO A 207 23.86 8.55 -5.29
N ILE A 208 22.99 7.71 -4.73
CA ILE A 208 22.96 6.27 -5.05
C ILE A 208 22.35 6.06 -6.44
N ILE A 209 21.31 6.82 -6.80
CA ILE A 209 20.78 6.82 -8.16
C ILE A 209 21.87 7.24 -9.15
N ASP A 210 22.58 8.33 -8.87
CA ASP A 210 23.62 8.88 -9.75
C ASP A 210 24.80 7.91 -9.93
N LYS A 211 25.12 7.06 -8.93
CA LYS A 211 26.12 5.97 -9.04
C LYS A 211 25.73 4.90 -10.07
N HIS A 212 24.43 4.66 -10.27
CA HIS A 212 23.91 3.60 -11.14
C HIS A 212 23.40 4.11 -12.50
N MET A 213 23.49 5.42 -12.75
CA MET A 213 23.27 6.04 -14.07
C MET A 213 24.51 6.00 -14.95
#